data_AF-A0A0B8QFJ1-F1
#
_entry.id   AF-A0A0B8QFJ1-F1
#
_cell.length_a   1.000
_cell.length_b   1.000
_cell.length_c   1.000
_cell.angle_alpha   90.00
_cell.angle_beta   90.00
_cell.angle_gamma   90.00
#
_symmetry.space_group_name_H-M   'P 1'
#
loop_
_entity.id
_entity.type
_entity.pdbx_description
1 polymer ?
#
loop_
_entity_poly.entity_id
_entity_poly.type
_entity_poly.pdbx_seq_one_letter_code
_entity_poly.pdbx_strand_id
1 'polypeptide(L)'
;MNQGEFDGGQLTKQEKQLREFYQELLTFSLQCKSLTGDFEPLYPHNQERLGEAADQVYLFARTSEDNEEFVIAATNFSTEQSYQAEIEIPQSLVAKWRLEDGEYELRQNIGEAQSHTLRVQNGIGMLSLDLPPLATLALTRS
;
A
#
# COMPACT_ATOMS: atom_id res chain seq x y z
N MET A 1 12.92 31.36 1.37
CA MET A 1 13.61 32.04 2.49
C MET A 1 12.62 33.01 3.12
N ASN A 2 12.12 32.72 4.33
CA ASN A 2 11.20 33.60 5.07
C ASN A 2 11.96 34.42 6.10
N GLN A 3 12.69 35.46 5.69
CA GLN A 3 13.14 36.52 6.61
C GLN A 3 13.78 36.05 7.95
N GLY A 4 14.45 34.89 7.98
CA GLY A 4 15.10 34.35 9.19
C GLY A 4 14.27 33.41 10.07
N GLU A 5 12.96 33.26 9.84
CA GLU A 5 12.09 32.35 10.57
C GLU A 5 11.88 31.06 9.75
N PHE A 6 12.44 29.94 10.22
CA PHE A 6 12.23 28.61 9.63
C PHE A 6 10.93 27.97 10.15
N ASP A 7 9.83 28.71 10.09
CA ASP A 7 8.52 28.29 10.64
C ASP A 7 7.65 27.52 9.61
N GLY A 8 8.03 27.53 8.33
CA GLY A 8 7.24 26.93 7.25
C GLY A 8 5.92 27.66 6.96
N GLY A 9 5.75 28.89 7.46
CA GLY A 9 4.49 29.67 7.35
C GLY A 9 4.10 30.10 5.93
N GLN A 10 4.99 29.93 4.94
CA GLN A 10 4.74 30.26 3.52
C GLN A 10 4.53 29.05 2.61
N LEU A 11 4.35 27.84 3.14
CA LEU A 11 4.06 26.68 2.28
C LEU A 11 2.73 26.89 1.55
N THR A 12 2.77 26.76 0.23
CA THR A 12 1.58 26.63 -0.62
C THR A 12 0.74 25.43 -0.18
N LYS A 13 -0.55 25.39 -0.55
CA LYS A 13 -1.42 24.25 -0.21
C LYS A 13 -0.82 22.91 -0.68
N GLN A 14 -0.19 22.91 -1.85
CA GLN A 14 0.48 21.73 -2.41
C GLN A 14 1.70 21.31 -1.57
N GLU A 15 2.53 22.26 -1.15
CA GLU A 15 3.70 21.95 -0.30
C GLU A 15 3.29 21.46 1.10
N LYS A 16 2.17 21.96 1.65
CA LYS A 16 1.60 21.46 2.91
C LYS A 16 1.13 20.02 2.78
N GLN A 17 0.33 19.72 1.75
CA GLN A 17 -0.13 18.36 1.47
C GLN A 17 1.04 17.40 1.24
N LEU A 18 2.05 17.82 0.50
CA LEU A 18 3.25 17.01 0.28
C LEU A 18 4.01 16.74 1.59
N ARG A 19 4.13 17.77 2.45
CA ARG A 19 4.76 17.62 3.76
C ARG A 19 3.98 16.66 4.66
N GLU A 20 2.66 16.79 4.72
CA GLU A 20 1.77 15.91 5.50
C GLU A 20 1.92 14.45 5.04
N PHE A 21 1.89 14.22 3.72
CA PHE A 21 2.12 12.90 3.14
C PHE A 21 3.46 12.29 3.57
N TYR A 22 4.57 13.05 3.49
CA TYR A 22 5.88 12.55 3.93
C TYR A 22 5.95 12.31 5.43
N GLN A 23 5.27 13.13 6.24
CA GLN A 23 5.19 12.91 7.68
C GLN A 23 4.46 11.60 8.01
N GLU A 24 3.35 11.31 7.33
CA GLU A 24 2.62 10.05 7.46
C GLU A 24 3.47 8.86 7.04
N LEU A 25 4.08 8.92 5.85
CA LEU A 25 4.94 7.86 5.32
C LEU A 25 6.11 7.55 6.26
N LEU A 26 6.81 8.58 6.74
CA LEU A 26 7.95 8.39 7.65
C LEU A 26 7.50 7.86 9.01
N THR A 27 6.39 8.34 9.54
CA THR A 27 5.84 7.84 10.82
C THR A 27 5.44 6.37 10.70
N PHE A 28 4.75 6.00 9.63
CA PHE A 28 4.41 4.61 9.33
C PHE A 28 5.65 3.73 9.21
N SER A 29 6.71 4.25 8.55
CA SER A 29 7.98 3.53 8.38
C SER A 29 8.68 3.17 9.69
N LEU A 30 8.48 3.98 10.74
CA LEU A 30 9.05 3.74 12.06
C LEU A 30 8.24 2.76 12.91
N GLN A 31 6.95 2.61 12.61
CA GLN A 31 6.00 1.85 13.43
C GLN A 31 5.75 0.44 12.93
N CYS A 32 5.87 0.19 11.63
CA CYS A 32 5.55 -1.11 11.06
C CYS A 32 6.81 -1.98 10.88
N LYS A 33 6.91 -3.06 11.68
CA LYS A 33 8.09 -3.96 11.66
C LYS A 33 8.26 -4.65 10.32
N SER A 34 7.15 -4.95 9.64
CA SER A 34 7.13 -5.56 8.30
C SER A 34 7.94 -4.79 7.27
N LEU A 35 8.11 -3.47 7.42
CA LEU A 35 8.89 -2.66 6.50
C LEU A 35 10.40 -2.93 6.55
N THR A 36 10.86 -3.69 7.54
CA THR A 36 12.23 -4.21 7.63
C THR A 36 12.34 -5.71 7.37
N GLY A 37 11.21 -6.42 7.27
CA GLY A 37 11.18 -7.85 7.03
C GLY A 37 11.18 -8.24 5.55
N ASP A 38 10.76 -9.47 5.28
CA ASP A 38 10.80 -10.10 3.96
C ASP A 38 10.03 -9.31 2.92
N PHE A 39 10.64 -9.13 1.74
CA PHE A 39 10.05 -8.47 0.59
C PHE A 39 9.59 -9.51 -0.42
N GLU A 40 8.33 -9.39 -0.88
CA GLU A 40 7.71 -10.35 -1.77
C GLU A 40 7.02 -9.61 -2.93
N PRO A 41 7.52 -9.72 -4.17
CA PRO A 41 6.91 -9.06 -5.31
C PRO A 41 5.58 -9.73 -5.65
N LEU A 42 4.51 -8.93 -5.78
CA LEU A 42 3.20 -9.44 -6.18
C LEU A 42 2.96 -9.34 -7.68
N TYR A 43 3.80 -8.57 -8.39
CA TYR A 43 3.70 -8.38 -9.84
C TYR A 43 3.65 -9.69 -10.65
N PRO A 44 4.49 -10.72 -10.39
CA PRO A 44 4.47 -11.97 -11.18
C PRO A 44 3.13 -12.71 -11.14
N HIS A 45 2.35 -12.54 -10.08
CA HIS A 45 1.03 -13.16 -9.90
C HIS A 45 -0.11 -12.33 -10.50
N ASN A 46 0.16 -11.06 -10.83
CA ASN A 46 -0.86 -10.05 -11.10
C ASN A 46 -0.67 -9.33 -12.44
N GLN A 47 0.41 -9.58 -13.18
CA GLN A 47 0.70 -8.88 -14.44
C GLN A 47 -0.48 -8.95 -15.43
N GLU A 48 -1.07 -10.13 -15.64
CA GLU A 48 -2.23 -10.29 -16.53
C GLU A 48 -3.48 -9.56 -16.01
N ARG A 49 -3.66 -9.52 -14.68
CA ARG A 49 -4.80 -8.84 -14.03
C ARG A 49 -4.68 -7.33 -14.04
N LEU A 50 -3.46 -6.82 -13.98
CA LEU A 50 -3.16 -5.40 -14.07
C LEU A 50 -3.39 -4.86 -15.49
N GLY A 51 -3.26 -5.70 -16.52
CA GLY A 51 -3.53 -5.31 -17.90
C GLY A 51 -2.72 -4.07 -18.31
N GLU A 52 -3.41 -3.02 -18.75
CA GLU A 52 -2.78 -1.73 -19.13
C GLU A 52 -2.08 -1.03 -17.96
N ALA A 53 -2.46 -1.33 -16.72
CA ALA A 53 -1.81 -0.79 -15.52
C ALA A 53 -0.44 -1.41 -15.24
N ALA A 54 -0.10 -2.54 -15.88
CA ALA A 54 1.08 -3.34 -15.53
C ALA A 54 2.42 -2.59 -15.73
N ASP A 55 2.48 -1.57 -16.58
CA ASP A 55 3.69 -0.77 -16.77
C ASP A 55 3.76 0.47 -15.86
N GLN A 56 2.67 0.80 -15.17
CA GLN A 56 2.54 2.03 -14.38
C GLN A 56 2.19 1.77 -12.90
N VAL A 57 1.82 0.54 -12.54
CA VAL A 57 1.51 0.14 -11.17
C VAL A 57 2.59 -0.79 -10.64
N TYR A 58 3.14 -0.44 -9.48
CA TYR A 58 4.04 -1.29 -8.73
C TYR A 58 3.35 -1.83 -7.49
N LEU A 59 3.48 -3.13 -7.26
CA LEU A 59 2.76 -3.85 -6.22
C LEU A 59 3.67 -4.89 -5.56
N PHE A 60 3.73 -4.85 -4.23
CA PHE A 60 4.51 -5.80 -3.43
C PHE A 60 3.89 -5.99 -2.04
N ALA A 61 4.32 -7.06 -1.38
CA ALA A 61 4.04 -7.28 0.03
C ALA A 61 5.33 -7.27 0.84
N ARG A 62 5.21 -6.92 2.13
CA ARG A 62 6.26 -7.16 3.11
C ARG A 62 5.70 -7.86 4.33
N THR A 63 6.50 -8.73 4.93
CA THR A 63 6.12 -9.52 6.11
C THR A 63 7.17 -9.34 7.19
N SER A 64 6.76 -9.16 8.45
CA SER A 64 7.71 -9.13 9.58
C SER A 64 8.43 -10.47 9.74
N GLU A 65 9.61 -10.47 10.37
CA GLU A 65 10.42 -11.70 10.57
C GLU A 65 9.66 -12.80 11.35
N ASP A 66 8.79 -12.40 12.29
CA ASP A 66 7.93 -13.30 13.07
C ASP A 66 6.64 -13.72 12.34
N ASN A 67 6.37 -13.14 11.17
CA ASN A 67 5.15 -13.27 10.36
C ASN A 67 3.86 -12.84 11.08
N GLU A 68 3.95 -12.00 12.12
CA GLU A 68 2.78 -11.48 12.83
C GLU A 68 2.17 -10.24 12.14
N GLU A 69 2.98 -9.48 11.41
CA GLU A 69 2.57 -8.30 10.67
C GLU A 69 2.86 -8.46 9.17
N PHE A 70 2.02 -7.83 8.35
CA PHE A 70 2.29 -7.67 6.93
C PHE A 70 1.81 -6.31 6.41
N VAL A 71 2.40 -5.88 5.31
CA VAL A 71 2.00 -4.70 4.53
C VAL A 71 1.80 -5.13 3.10
N ILE A 72 0.68 -4.75 2.50
CA ILE A 72 0.50 -4.78 1.05
C ILE A 72 0.62 -3.35 0.55
N ALA A 73 1.53 -3.10 -0.38
CA ALA A 73 1.81 -1.78 -0.90
C ALA A 73 1.60 -1.73 -2.42
N ALA A 74 0.90 -0.71 -2.88
CA ALA A 74 0.62 -0.46 -4.29
C ALA A 74 0.84 1.02 -4.62
N THR A 75 1.49 1.32 -5.73
CA THR A 75 1.67 2.69 -6.22
C THR A 75 1.35 2.78 -7.70
N ASN A 76 0.53 3.76 -8.07
CA ASN A 76 0.30 4.17 -9.45
C ASN A 76 1.23 5.34 -9.79
N PHE A 77 2.11 5.17 -10.78
CA PHE A 77 3.03 6.20 -11.25
C PHE A 77 2.46 7.07 -12.37
N SER A 78 1.26 6.78 -12.87
CA SER A 78 0.59 7.61 -13.85
C SER A 78 0.28 8.99 -13.26
N THR A 79 0.58 10.04 -14.01
CA THR A 79 0.13 11.40 -13.70
C THR A 79 -1.26 11.70 -14.22
N GLU A 80 -1.84 10.80 -15.03
CA GLU A 80 -3.08 11.06 -15.79
C GLU A 80 -4.13 9.96 -15.62
N GLN A 81 -3.72 8.69 -15.54
CA GLN A 81 -4.65 7.55 -15.58
C GLN A 81 -4.92 7.01 -14.18
N SER A 82 -6.20 6.75 -13.89
CA SER A 82 -6.62 5.93 -12.76
C SER A 82 -6.69 4.47 -13.17
N TYR A 83 -6.34 3.57 -12.25
CA TYR A 83 -6.49 2.13 -12.45
C TYR A 83 -7.34 1.52 -11.35
N GLN A 84 -8.19 0.58 -11.73
CA GLN A 84 -8.87 -0.32 -10.81
C GLN A 84 -8.39 -1.74 -11.11
N ALA A 85 -7.90 -2.42 -10.08
CA ALA A 85 -7.33 -3.75 -10.23
C ALA A 85 -7.80 -4.66 -9.10
N GLU A 86 -8.21 -5.87 -9.46
CA GLU A 86 -8.36 -6.96 -8.51
C GLU A 86 -7.07 -7.76 -8.50
N ILE A 87 -6.38 -7.74 -7.36
CA ILE A 87 -5.10 -8.42 -7.18
C ILE A 87 -5.27 -9.71 -6.40
N GLU A 88 -4.47 -10.70 -6.77
CA GLU A 88 -4.32 -11.97 -6.09
C GLU A 88 -3.13 -11.90 -5.11
N ILE A 89 -3.38 -12.36 -3.89
CA ILE A 89 -2.35 -12.71 -2.92
C ILE A 89 -2.13 -14.23 -3.01
N PRO A 90 -0.92 -14.67 -3.40
CA PRO A 90 -0.65 -16.08 -3.60
C PRO A 90 -0.78 -16.89 -2.31
N GLN A 91 -1.11 -18.17 -2.47
CA GLN A 91 -1.33 -19.09 -1.34
C GLN A 91 -0.14 -19.19 -0.38
N SER A 92 1.09 -19.04 -0.88
CA SER A 92 2.29 -19.00 -0.05
C SER A 92 2.28 -17.86 0.96
N LEU A 93 1.83 -16.67 0.56
CA LEU A 93 1.72 -15.50 1.44
C LEU A 93 0.55 -15.62 2.40
N VAL A 94 -0.61 -16.08 1.93
CA VAL A 94 -1.78 -16.34 2.79
C VAL A 94 -1.42 -17.32 3.91
N ALA A 95 -0.72 -18.41 3.58
CA ALA A 95 -0.23 -19.39 4.55
C ALA A 95 0.83 -18.79 5.49
N LYS A 96 1.77 -17.99 4.96
CA LYS A 96 2.81 -17.29 5.74
C LYS A 96 2.19 -16.36 6.78
N TRP A 97 1.13 -15.64 6.42
CA TRP A 97 0.37 -14.75 7.31
C TRP A 97 -0.66 -15.47 8.19
N ARG A 98 -0.75 -16.80 8.09
CA ARG A 98 -1.67 -17.65 8.87
C ARG A 98 -3.13 -17.20 8.73
N LEU A 99 -3.52 -16.77 7.54
CA LEU A 99 -4.89 -16.40 7.23
C LEU A 99 -5.66 -17.66 6.78
N GLU A 100 -6.82 -17.89 7.39
CA GLU A 100 -7.79 -18.89 6.95
C GLU A 100 -8.76 -18.28 5.93
N ASP A 101 -9.57 -19.12 5.27
CA ASP A 101 -10.62 -18.65 4.38
C ASP A 101 -11.62 -17.74 5.14
N GLY A 102 -11.91 -16.58 4.57
CA GLY A 102 -12.70 -15.55 5.24
C GLY A 102 -12.48 -14.15 4.66
N GLU A 103 -13.01 -13.14 5.33
CA GLU A 103 -12.84 -11.74 4.96
C GLU A 103 -12.05 -11.01 6.06
N TYR A 104 -11.03 -10.26 5.65
CA TYR A 104 -10.17 -9.50 6.55
C TYR A 104 -10.22 -8.02 6.18
N GLU A 105 -10.55 -7.17 7.15
CA GLU A 105 -10.45 -5.73 6.98
C GLU A 105 -8.98 -5.30 7.01
N LEU A 106 -8.61 -4.53 6.01
CA LEU A 106 -7.32 -3.86 5.91
C LEU A 106 -7.53 -2.36 6.04
N ARG A 107 -6.64 -1.73 6.80
CA ARG A 107 -6.59 -0.29 6.99
C ARG A 107 -5.49 0.31 6.11
N GLN A 108 -5.81 1.41 5.45
CA GLN A 108 -4.82 2.26 4.79
C GLN A 108 -4.06 3.13 5.81
N ASN A 109 -2.73 3.11 5.72
CA ASN A 109 -1.84 3.78 6.67
C ASN A 109 -1.22 5.08 6.16
N ILE A 110 -1.36 5.38 4.86
CA ILE A 110 -0.81 6.57 4.21
C ILE A 110 -1.92 7.23 3.41
N GLY A 111 -2.11 8.54 3.54
CA GLY A 111 -3.18 9.28 2.88
C GLY A 111 -4.52 9.11 3.59
N GLU A 112 -5.61 9.31 2.83
CA GLU A 112 -6.96 9.23 3.40
C GLU A 112 -7.27 7.84 3.94
N ALA A 113 -7.83 7.79 5.16
CA ALA A 113 -8.18 6.54 5.81
C ALA A 113 -9.34 5.87 5.05
N GLN A 114 -9.04 4.76 4.39
CA GLN A 114 -9.99 3.92 3.70
C GLN A 114 -9.85 2.47 4.19
N SER A 115 -10.99 1.78 4.25
CA SER A 115 -11.03 0.35 4.55
C SER A 115 -11.06 -0.44 3.26
N HIS A 116 -10.24 -1.48 3.19
CA HIS A 116 -10.26 -2.46 2.12
C HIS A 116 -10.57 -3.84 2.69
N THR A 117 -11.09 -4.74 1.86
CA THR A 117 -11.40 -6.11 2.27
C THR A 117 -10.55 -7.08 1.47
N LEU A 118 -9.70 -7.83 2.17
CA LEU A 118 -9.01 -9.00 1.63
C LEU A 118 -9.91 -10.22 1.82
N ARG A 119 -10.31 -10.85 0.72
CA ARG A 119 -11.12 -12.08 0.73
C ARG A 119 -10.22 -13.27 0.47
N VAL A 120 -10.15 -14.20 1.42
CA VAL A 120 -9.39 -15.45 1.26
C VAL A 120 -10.36 -16.58 0.95
N GLN A 121 -10.15 -17.27 -0.17
CA GLN A 121 -10.92 -18.44 -0.58
C GLN A 121 -9.98 -19.52 -1.13
N ASN A 122 -10.13 -20.75 -0.65
CA ASN A 122 -9.23 -21.86 -0.97
C ASN A 122 -7.75 -21.51 -0.75
N GLY A 123 -7.45 -20.71 0.27
CA GLY A 123 -6.11 -20.23 0.59
C GLY A 123 -5.55 -19.18 -0.37
N ILE A 124 -6.34 -18.64 -1.32
CA ILE A 124 -5.92 -17.56 -2.21
C ILE A 124 -6.62 -16.27 -1.77
N GLY A 125 -5.86 -15.18 -1.63
CA GLY A 125 -6.41 -13.88 -1.28
C GLY A 125 -6.78 -13.06 -2.51
N MET A 126 -7.91 -12.36 -2.46
CA MET A 126 -8.37 -11.43 -3.50
C MET A 126 -8.63 -10.06 -2.87
N LEU A 127 -8.08 -9.00 -3.48
CA LEU A 127 -8.17 -7.64 -2.98
C LEU A 127 -8.40 -6.66 -4.13
N SER A 128 -9.44 -5.84 -4.00
CA SER A 128 -9.73 -4.77 -4.97
C SER A 128 -9.01 -3.48 -4.57
N LEU A 129 -8.31 -2.86 -5.53
CA LEU A 129 -7.58 -1.62 -5.38
C LEU A 129 -8.14 -0.56 -6.33
N ASP A 130 -8.39 0.63 -5.80
CA ASP A 130 -8.64 1.84 -6.57
C ASP A 130 -7.40 2.74 -6.50
N LEU A 131 -6.79 3.01 -7.65
CA LEU A 131 -5.51 3.68 -7.77
C LEU A 131 -5.63 4.91 -8.69
N PRO A 132 -6.09 6.06 -8.16
CA PRO A 132 -6.01 7.35 -8.86
C PRO A 132 -4.58 7.70 -9.31
N PRO A 133 -4.39 8.72 -10.18
CA PRO A 133 -3.08 9.17 -10.58
C PRO A 133 -2.21 9.50 -9.36
N LEU A 134 -0.96 9.03 -9.36
CA LEU A 134 0.01 9.20 -8.28
C LEU A 134 -0.42 8.65 -6.91
N ALA A 135 -1.46 7.80 -6.86
CA ALA A 135 -1.92 7.20 -5.61
C ALA A 135 -0.91 6.19 -5.07
N THR A 136 -0.78 6.15 -3.75
CA THR A 136 -0.03 5.13 -3.03
C THR A 136 -0.90 4.57 -1.91
N LEU A 137 -0.96 3.25 -1.82
CA LEU A 137 -1.64 2.50 -0.79
C LEU A 137 -0.62 1.74 0.04
N ALA A 138 -0.79 1.75 1.35
CA ALA A 138 -0.06 0.89 2.29
C ALA A 138 -1.06 0.29 3.28
N LEU A 139 -1.38 -0.99 3.06
CA LEU A 139 -2.47 -1.68 3.72
C LEU A 139 -1.93 -2.65 4.75
N THR A 140 -2.41 -2.56 5.98
CA THR A 140 -2.15 -3.52 7.06
C THR A 140 -3.46 -4.09 7.55
N ARG A 141 -3.42 -5.25 8.21
CA ARG A 141 -4.59 -5.77 8.93
C ARG A 141 -5.03 -4.80 10.03
N SER A 142 -6.33 -4.55 10.14
CA SER A 142 -6.97 -3.75 11.20
C SER A 142 -6.95 -4.45 12.56
#